data_AF-A0A418GPJ5-F1
#
_entry.id   AF-A0A418GPJ5-F1
#
_cell.length_a   1.000
_cell.length_b   1.000
_cell.length_c   1.000
_cell.angle_alpha   90.00
_cell.angle_beta   90.00
_cell.angle_gamma   90.00
#
_symmetry.space_group_name_H-M   'P 1'
#
loop_
_entity.id
_entity.type
_entity.pdbx_description
1 polymer ?
#
loop_
_entity_poly.entity_id
_entity_poly.type
_entity_poly.pdbx_seq_one_letter_code
_entity_poly.pdbx_strand_id
1 'polypeptide(L)'
;FTQLSSATNSTSETLAATPKAVKAAYDLAAGKAPVSHTHPWSQITGVPAASLTAKGTVQLSSATDSQSETEAATPKAVKIAYD
;
A
#
# COMPACT_ATOMS: atom_id res chain seq x y z
N PHE A 1 -31.52 -37.44 -2.30
CA PHE A 1 -30.77 -36.75 -3.38
C PHE A 1 -30.45 -35.34 -2.93
N THR A 2 -29.26 -34.82 -3.27
CA THR A 2 -28.88 -33.42 -3.02
C THR A 2 -29.32 -32.54 -4.19
N GLN A 3 -29.87 -31.36 -3.90
CA GLN A 3 -30.33 -30.41 -4.92
C GLN A 3 -29.17 -29.51 -5.38
N LEU A 4 -29.22 -29.01 -6.62
CA LEU A 4 -28.19 -28.17 -7.21
C LEU A 4 -28.61 -26.69 -7.25
N SER A 5 -27.66 -25.78 -7.03
CA SER A 5 -27.87 -24.33 -7.10
C SER A 5 -26.87 -23.66 -8.04
N SER A 6 -27.34 -22.64 -8.77
CA SER A 6 -26.51 -21.77 -9.62
C SER A 6 -26.29 -20.37 -9.04
N ALA A 7 -26.72 -20.12 -7.81
CA ALA A 7 -26.51 -18.83 -7.14
C ALA A 7 -25.06 -18.70 -6.64
N THR A 8 -24.45 -17.52 -6.80
CA THR A 8 -23.07 -17.22 -6.36
C THR A 8 -22.99 -16.59 -4.96
N ASN A 9 -24.14 -16.29 -4.35
CA ASN A 9 -24.30 -15.70 -3.03
C ASN A 9 -25.10 -16.62 -2.08
N SER A 10 -25.20 -17.92 -2.41
CA SER A 10 -25.96 -18.86 -1.59
C SER A 10 -25.23 -19.13 -0.28
N THR A 11 -25.96 -19.04 0.83
CA THR A 11 -25.51 -19.45 2.17
C THR A 11 -26.00 -20.84 2.55
N SER A 12 -26.62 -21.57 1.61
CA SER A 12 -27.20 -22.89 1.89
C SER A 12 -26.13 -23.98 1.94
N GLU A 13 -26.12 -24.75 3.04
CA GLU A 13 -25.24 -25.91 3.21
C GLU A 13 -25.86 -27.22 2.71
N THR A 14 -27.16 -27.20 2.36
CA THR A 14 -27.91 -28.39 1.90
C THR A 14 -27.98 -28.51 0.37
N LEU A 15 -27.58 -27.45 -0.35
CA LEU A 15 -27.53 -27.40 -1.81
C LEU A 15 -26.07 -27.51 -2.29
N ALA A 16 -25.83 -28.31 -3.32
CA ALA A 16 -24.52 -28.36 -3.95
C ALA A 16 -24.39 -27.26 -5.02
N ALA A 17 -23.24 -26.59 -5.07
CA ALA A 17 -22.95 -25.59 -6.09
C ALA A 17 -22.74 -26.25 -7.46
N THR A 18 -23.32 -25.65 -8.50
CA THR A 18 -23.05 -26.06 -9.89
C THR A 18 -21.71 -25.50 -10.37
N PRO A 19 -21.05 -26.12 -11.38
CA PRO A 19 -19.87 -25.54 -12.03
C PRO A 19 -20.11 -24.12 -12.55
N LYS A 20 -21.34 -23.78 -12.95
CA LYS A 20 -21.75 -22.43 -13.34
C LYS A 20 -21.59 -21.42 -12.20
N ALA A 21 -22.07 -21.74 -10.99
CA ALA A 21 -21.91 -20.88 -9.83
C ALA A 21 -20.43 -20.68 -9.47
N VAL A 22 -19.66 -21.78 -9.46
CA VAL A 22 -18.23 -21.74 -9.14
C VAL A 22 -17.46 -20.88 -10.14
N LYS A 23 -17.68 -21.08 -11.44
CA LYS A 23 -17.03 -20.29 -12.49
C LYS A 23 -17.40 -18.82 -12.39
N ALA A 24 -18.67 -18.50 -12.20
CA ALA A 24 -19.13 -17.10 -12.11
C ALA A 24 -18.52 -16.38 -10.90
N ALA A 25 -18.42 -17.04 -9.74
CA ALA A 25 -17.75 -16.47 -8.57
C ALA A 25 -16.24 -16.26 -8.81
N TYR A 26 -15.58 -17.22 -9.46
CA TYR A 26 -14.16 -17.11 -9.81
C TYR A 26 -13.89 -15.96 -10.78
N ASP A 27 -14.63 -15.89 -11.89
CA ASP A 27 -14.48 -14.84 -12.90
C ASP A 27 -14.73 -13.45 -12.29
N LEU A 28 -15.72 -13.34 -11.39
CA LEU A 28 -15.99 -12.10 -10.65
C LEU A 28 -14.80 -11.72 -9.76
N ALA A 29 -14.26 -12.65 -8.98
CA ALA A 29 -13.11 -12.40 -8.12
C ALA A 29 -11.87 -11.97 -8.92
N ALA A 30 -11.59 -12.68 -10.02
CA ALA A 30 -10.48 -12.37 -10.93
C ALA A 30 -10.60 -10.96 -11.56
N GLY A 31 -11.84 -10.45 -11.74
CA GLY A 31 -12.08 -9.13 -12.31
C GLY A 31 -12.12 -7.97 -11.30
N LYS A 32 -12.07 -8.22 -9.98
CA LYS A 32 -12.28 -7.18 -8.96
C LYS A 32 -11.00 -6.55 -8.41
N ALA A 33 -9.89 -7.25 -8.44
CA ALA A 33 -8.60 -6.71 -7.99
C ALA A 33 -7.63 -6.66 -9.19
N PRO A 34 -7.16 -5.47 -9.59
CA PRO A 34 -6.05 -5.42 -10.52
C PRO A 34 -4.82 -6.04 -9.85
N VAL A 35 -4.13 -6.95 -10.56
CA VAL A 35 -2.92 -7.64 -10.06
C VAL A 35 -1.82 -6.65 -9.66
N SER A 36 -1.86 -5.45 -10.24
CA SER A 36 -1.04 -4.31 -9.85
C SER A 36 -1.93 -3.12 -9.52
N HIS A 37 -1.68 -2.48 -8.37
CA HIS A 37 -2.29 -1.21 -8.00
C HIS A 37 -1.23 -0.28 -7.41
N THR A 38 -1.52 1.02 -7.40
CA THR A 38 -0.63 2.06 -6.87
C THR A 38 -1.35 2.87 -5.81
N HIS A 39 -0.62 3.30 -4.78
CA HIS A 39 -1.09 4.29 -3.82
C HIS A 39 -0.43 5.65 -4.10
N PRO A 40 -1.19 6.76 -4.18
CA PRO A 40 -0.60 8.09 -4.10
C PRO A 40 0.06 8.29 -2.74
N TRP A 41 1.20 8.97 -2.73
CA TRP A 41 1.93 9.27 -1.49
C TRP A 41 1.06 9.98 -0.44
N SER A 42 0.12 10.83 -0.87
CA SER A 42 -0.80 11.55 0.01
C SER A 42 -1.77 10.66 0.81
N GLN A 43 -1.95 9.39 0.42
CA GLN A 43 -2.76 8.43 1.17
C GLN A 43 -1.95 7.66 2.24
N ILE A 44 -0.62 7.80 2.24
CA ILE A 44 0.24 7.15 3.23
C ILE A 44 0.27 8.01 4.48
N THR A 45 -0.40 7.57 5.54
CA THR A 45 -0.46 8.26 6.83
C THR A 45 0.26 7.48 7.92
N GLY A 46 0.77 8.17 8.94
CA GLY A 46 1.39 7.52 10.11
C GLY A 46 2.85 7.13 9.92
N VAL A 47 3.53 7.64 8.90
CA VAL A 47 5.00 7.52 8.80
C VAL A 47 5.62 8.53 9.77
N PRO A 48 6.42 8.09 10.76
CA PRO A 48 7.02 9.00 11.74
C PRO A 48 8.13 9.85 11.11
N ALA A 49 8.56 10.89 11.82
CA ALA A 49 9.83 11.55 11.53
C ALA A 49 10.99 10.59 11.78
N ALA A 50 12.04 10.65 10.96
CA ALA A 50 13.22 9.84 11.21
C ALA A 50 14.00 10.35 12.43
N SER A 51 14.73 9.44 13.07
CA SER A 51 15.68 9.72 14.13
C SER A 51 16.92 8.84 13.96
N LEU A 52 17.90 9.01 14.85
CA LEU A 52 19.09 8.14 14.88
C LEU A 52 18.75 6.69 15.23
N THR A 53 17.60 6.42 15.85
CA THR A 53 17.19 5.09 16.32
C THR A 53 15.98 4.52 15.59
N ALA A 54 15.24 5.35 14.84
CA ALA A 54 14.03 4.95 14.14
C ALA A 54 14.00 5.51 12.72
N LYS A 55 13.59 4.68 11.75
CA LYS A 55 13.40 5.11 10.36
C LYS A 55 12.13 5.95 10.22
N GLY A 56 12.15 6.93 9.32
CA GLY A 56 11.02 7.81 9.06
C GLY A 56 11.27 8.76 7.88
N THR A 57 10.48 9.83 7.80
CA THR A 57 10.65 10.91 6.81
C THR A 57 11.59 12.01 7.32
N VAL A 58 12.32 12.65 6.40
CA VAL A 58 13.26 13.76 6.66
C VAL A 58 13.05 14.85 5.60
N GLN A 59 13.14 16.12 6.00
CA GLN A 59 13.21 17.24 5.05
C GLN A 59 14.65 17.54 4.66
N LEU A 60 14.88 17.87 3.39
CA LEU A 60 16.22 18.21 2.90
C LEU A 60 16.44 19.71 2.97
N SER A 61 17.62 20.11 3.44
CA SER A 61 18.01 21.52 3.58
C SER A 61 19.36 21.80 2.94
N SER A 62 19.48 22.96 2.32
CA SER A 62 20.72 23.43 1.69
C SER A 62 21.38 24.60 2.43
N ALA A 63 20.89 24.93 3.62
CA ALA A 63 21.50 25.93 4.49
C ALA A 63 22.83 25.41 5.05
N THR A 64 23.83 26.28 5.16
CA THR A 64 25.17 25.95 5.68
C THR A 64 25.35 26.31 7.16
N ASP A 65 24.38 27.01 7.72
CA ASP A 65 24.32 27.49 9.12
C ASP A 65 23.15 26.87 9.89
N SER A 66 22.52 25.82 9.35
CA SER A 66 21.39 25.16 10.02
C SER A 66 21.85 24.39 11.25
N GLN A 67 21.15 24.64 12.37
CA GLN A 67 21.29 23.91 13.62
C GLN A 67 20.22 22.81 13.77
N SER A 68 19.46 22.51 12.71
CA SER A 68 18.38 21.52 12.75
C SER A 68 18.92 20.10 12.80
N GLU A 69 18.46 19.31 13.77
CA GLU A 69 18.75 17.88 13.88
C GLU A 69 17.69 17.00 13.18
N THR A 70 16.65 17.61 12.60
CA THR A 70 15.54 16.91 11.94
C THR A 70 15.57 17.03 10.41
N GLU A 71 16.50 17.81 9.88
CA GLU A 71 16.72 17.99 8.44
C GLU A 71 18.02 17.28 8.02
N ALA A 72 18.05 16.75 6.79
CA ALA A 72 19.28 16.24 6.20
C ALA A 72 19.91 17.30 5.28
N ALA A 73 21.23 17.48 5.42
CA ALA A 73 21.98 18.35 4.55
C ALA A 73 22.04 17.80 3.12
N THR A 74 21.81 18.67 2.12
CA THR A 74 22.04 18.31 0.72
C THR A 74 23.55 18.30 0.40
N PRO A 75 23.98 17.59 -0.66
CA PRO A 75 25.37 17.65 -1.12
C PRO A 75 25.86 19.07 -1.42
N LYS A 76 24.96 19.98 -1.83
CA LYS A 76 25.27 21.40 -2.03
C LYS A 76 25.70 22.09 -0.74
N ALA A 77 24.97 21.88 0.36
CA ALA A 77 25.28 22.49 1.65
C ALA A 77 26.63 21.99 2.17
N VAL A 78 26.84 20.67 2.08
CA VAL A 78 28.09 20.02 2.49
C VAL A 78 29.26 20.58 1.68
N LYS A 79 29.13 20.68 0.36
CA LYS A 79 30.19 21.23 -0.50
C LYS A 79 30.57 22.66 -0.10
N ILE A 80 29.59 23.54 0.10
CA ILE A 80 29.87 24.95 0.45
C ILE A 80 30.54 25.07 1.83
N ALA A 81 30.23 24.17 2.78
CA ALA A 81 30.81 24.21 4.11
C ALA A 81 32.28 23.73 4.18
N TYR A 82 32.75 22.97 3.18
CA TYR A 82 34.07 22.31 3.20
C TYR A 82 35.01 22.70 2.04
N ASP A 83 34.53 23.42 1.02
CA ASP A 83 35.36 24.02 -0.05
C ASP A 83 36.07 25.30 0.45
#